data_AF-A0A5N6BK33-F1
#
_entry.id   AF-A0A5N6BK33-F1
#
_cell.length_a   1.000
_cell.length_b   1.000
_cell.length_c   1.000
_cell.angle_alpha   90.00
_cell.angle_beta   90.00
_cell.angle_gamma   90.00
#
_symmetry.space_group_name_H-M   'P 1'
#
loop_
_entity.id
_entity.type
_entity.pdbx_description
1 polymer ?
#
loop_
_entity_poly.entity_id
_entity_poly.type
_entity_poly.pdbx_seq_one_letter_code
_entity_poly.pdbx_strand_id
1 'polypeptide(L)'
;MVTAFRATIAFALLAGFYVLVAAVFGATVLVDAAVLRHVTAGSAKIAIVLTLAALALLRGLILVNRRGRQEEPGVAVGRGDEPVLWQTVEELAARVGTRPPDEIRLVAEVNAAVREDTSWLGLRAGRRIMYIGLPLLMTLSVDEMRAVLGHELGHYSGAHTRLGAPVYRGRIAVLAAVASLRNHAFIQKLFSLYARLFLRVSQAVSRRQELEADRFAAAVASREAAGTALRKVHGTADVWDLFMERYVGMTGMAGSRPADLFGGFHALADAHRMKIAQADGGGEEAGPYDSHPSLPERLAALAVLQDVPHARDPRPALALLRDPAVATRAVEQTFWTEEALRLRPLPWEEMVAQGMYAGVNDEALRDLSAAGQRVAGGPEPSLDAALEALARGQAAALHEELVRLGWRPSPDLVAKVLARAVEGVLIGSGRARWTLSWTGPATLRDATGKEVDVEEYAARVAADPAQVPGLRQWFAQIGVSLRPRTPVTP
;
A
#
# COMPACT_ATOMS: atom_id res chain seq x y z
N MET A 1 -34.11 -20.00 -6.98
CA MET A 1 -34.09 -21.25 -6.17
C MET A 1 -32.67 -21.74 -5.87
N VAL A 2 -31.78 -21.87 -6.87
CA VAL A 2 -30.38 -22.36 -6.69
C VAL A 2 -29.55 -21.54 -5.68
N THR A 3 -29.79 -20.25 -5.57
CA THR A 3 -28.99 -19.33 -4.75
C THR A 3 -29.38 -19.31 -3.28
N ALA A 4 -30.68 -19.39 -2.97
CA ALA A 4 -31.16 -19.59 -1.60
C ALA A 4 -30.67 -20.94 -1.08
N PHE A 5 -30.72 -21.99 -1.92
CA PHE A 5 -30.17 -23.30 -1.58
C PHE A 5 -28.66 -23.26 -1.30
N ARG A 6 -27.87 -22.58 -2.14
CA ARG A 6 -26.42 -22.38 -1.90
C ARG A 6 -26.12 -21.54 -0.66
N ALA A 7 -26.91 -20.52 -0.36
CA ALA A 7 -26.77 -19.74 0.87
C ALA A 7 -27.09 -20.59 2.11
N THR A 8 -28.11 -21.46 2.05
CA THR A 8 -28.40 -22.44 3.10
C THR A 8 -27.26 -23.44 3.26
N ILE A 9 -26.67 -23.94 2.17
CA ILE A 9 -25.49 -24.84 2.25
C ILE A 9 -24.30 -24.08 2.84
N ALA A 10 -24.02 -22.85 2.42
CA ALA A 10 -22.95 -22.05 3.00
C ALA A 10 -23.15 -21.81 4.50
N PHE A 11 -24.40 -21.57 4.93
CA PHE A 11 -24.75 -21.46 6.34
C PHE A 11 -24.59 -22.79 7.09
N ALA A 12 -24.99 -23.91 6.49
CA ALA A 12 -24.79 -25.25 7.05
C ALA A 12 -23.30 -25.61 7.15
N LEU A 13 -22.48 -25.22 6.18
CA LEU A 13 -21.02 -25.35 6.23
C LEU A 13 -20.41 -24.41 7.28
N LEU A 14 -20.97 -23.21 7.48
CA LEU A 14 -20.53 -22.36 8.58
C LEU A 14 -20.82 -23.01 9.94
N ALA A 15 -22.01 -23.59 10.12
CA ALA A 15 -22.34 -24.35 11.32
C ALA A 15 -21.41 -25.58 11.48
N GLY A 16 -21.18 -26.32 10.39
CA GLY A 16 -20.26 -27.45 10.35
C GLY A 16 -18.81 -27.08 10.69
N PHE A 17 -18.36 -25.89 10.32
CA PHE A 17 -17.06 -25.35 10.72
C PHE A 17 -16.96 -25.18 12.24
N TYR A 18 -17.97 -24.59 12.88
CA TYR A 18 -18.00 -24.46 14.34
C TYR A 18 -18.09 -25.82 15.05
N VAL A 19 -18.82 -26.78 14.48
CA VAL A 19 -18.84 -28.16 14.97
C VAL A 19 -17.45 -28.81 14.85
N LEU A 20 -16.73 -28.59 13.74
CA LEU A 20 -15.36 -29.08 13.57
C LEU A 20 -14.41 -28.47 14.62
N VAL A 21 -14.50 -27.17 14.87
CA VAL A 21 -13.75 -26.51 15.95
C VAL A 21 -14.08 -27.15 17.30
N ALA A 22 -15.37 -27.31 17.62
CA ALA A 22 -15.81 -27.95 18.87
C ALA A 22 -15.32 -29.41 18.99
N ALA A 23 -15.29 -30.16 17.89
CA ALA A 23 -14.78 -31.52 17.88
C ALA A 23 -13.27 -31.59 18.17
N VAL A 24 -12.46 -30.66 17.65
CA VAL A 24 -11.04 -30.55 17.99
C VAL A 24 -10.86 -30.23 19.48
N PHE A 25 -11.66 -29.32 20.03
CA PHE A 25 -11.67 -29.02 21.46
C PHE A 25 -12.04 -30.26 22.29
N GLY A 26 -13.11 -30.96 21.93
CA GLY A 26 -13.52 -32.19 22.62
C GLY A 26 -12.46 -33.28 22.55
N ALA A 27 -11.84 -33.49 21.39
CA ALA A 27 -10.74 -34.45 21.22
C ALA A 27 -9.53 -34.09 22.08
N THR A 28 -9.19 -32.79 22.19
CA THR A 28 -8.12 -32.30 23.07
C THR A 28 -8.40 -32.66 24.53
N VAL A 29 -9.60 -32.34 25.04
CA VAL A 29 -10.00 -32.66 26.42
C VAL A 29 -9.97 -34.17 26.71
N LEU A 30 -10.45 -35.00 25.77
CA LEU A 30 -10.44 -36.45 25.91
C LEU A 30 -9.01 -37.02 25.94
N VAL A 31 -8.13 -36.52 25.07
CA VAL A 31 -6.72 -36.93 25.04
C VAL A 31 -6.02 -36.51 26.32
N ASP A 32 -6.18 -35.27 26.77
CA ASP A 32 -5.58 -34.78 28.02
C ASP A 32 -6.05 -35.61 29.23
N ALA A 33 -7.35 -35.92 29.32
CA ALA A 33 -7.89 -36.78 30.37
C ALA A 33 -7.34 -38.21 30.32
N ALA A 34 -7.08 -38.75 29.13
CA ALA A 34 -6.46 -40.06 28.96
C ALA A 34 -4.97 -40.04 29.38
N VAL A 35 -4.22 -38.98 29.04
CA VAL A 35 -2.83 -38.80 29.45
C VAL A 35 -2.71 -38.70 30.97
N LEU A 36 -3.61 -37.99 31.64
CA LEU A 36 -3.63 -37.89 33.10
C LEU A 36 -3.83 -39.25 33.80
N ARG A 37 -4.47 -40.22 33.13
CA ARG A 37 -4.63 -41.58 33.65
C ARG A 37 -3.40 -42.46 33.39
N HIS A 38 -2.77 -42.32 32.22
CA HIS A 38 -1.61 -43.13 31.81
C HIS A 38 -0.63 -42.29 30.98
N VAL A 39 0.44 -41.79 31.62
CA VAL A 39 1.43 -40.95 30.95
C VAL A 39 2.45 -41.80 30.20
N THR A 40 2.53 -41.62 28.89
CA THR A 40 3.65 -42.10 28.07
C THR A 40 4.29 -40.91 27.37
N ALA A 41 5.58 -41.01 27.01
CA ALA A 41 6.26 -39.93 26.28
C ALA A 41 5.57 -39.60 24.93
N GLY A 42 4.96 -40.60 24.28
CA GLY A 42 4.19 -40.40 23.05
C GLY A 42 2.86 -39.69 23.29
N SER A 43 2.11 -40.11 24.30
CA SER A 43 0.80 -39.52 24.62
C SER A 43 0.91 -38.07 25.11
N ALA A 44 1.94 -37.76 25.91
CA ALA A 44 2.22 -36.38 26.34
C ALA A 44 2.55 -35.44 25.17
N LYS A 45 3.35 -35.89 24.19
CA LYS A 45 3.64 -35.10 22.98
C LYS A 45 2.38 -34.81 22.16
N ILE A 46 1.50 -35.79 22.01
CA ILE A 46 0.23 -35.64 21.28
C ILE A 46 -0.70 -34.64 21.99
N ALA A 47 -0.83 -34.76 23.32
CA ALA A 47 -1.62 -33.84 24.15
C ALA A 47 -1.15 -32.39 24.01
N ILE A 48 0.17 -32.14 24.09
CA ILE A 48 0.75 -30.80 23.91
C ILE A 48 0.43 -30.22 22.53
N VAL A 49 0.60 -31.01 21.47
CA VAL A 49 0.35 -30.54 20.09
C VAL A 49 -1.14 -30.22 19.88
N LEU A 50 -2.05 -31.07 20.35
CA LEU A 50 -3.49 -30.84 20.25
C LEU A 50 -3.93 -29.62 21.07
N THR A 51 -3.41 -29.48 22.29
CA THR A 51 -3.70 -28.35 23.17
C THR A 51 -3.24 -27.03 22.56
N LEU A 52 -2.01 -26.97 22.04
CA LEU A 52 -1.50 -25.77 21.38
C LEU A 52 -2.32 -25.41 20.13
N ALA A 53 -2.74 -26.41 19.35
CA ALA A 53 -3.58 -26.17 18.18
C ALA A 53 -5.00 -25.70 18.55
N ALA A 54 -5.61 -26.26 19.59
CA ALA A 54 -6.89 -25.81 20.11
C ALA A 54 -6.78 -24.36 20.62
N LEU A 55 -5.75 -24.04 21.41
CA LEU A 55 -5.48 -22.69 21.87
C LEU A 55 -5.25 -21.72 20.70
N ALA A 56 -4.53 -22.13 19.66
CA ALA A 56 -4.32 -21.34 18.45
C ALA A 56 -5.65 -21.05 17.72
N LEU A 57 -6.51 -22.06 17.56
CA LEU A 57 -7.85 -21.91 16.97
C LEU A 57 -8.73 -20.95 17.77
N LEU A 58 -8.79 -21.12 19.10
CA LEU A 58 -9.54 -20.24 19.97
C LEU A 58 -8.98 -18.83 19.94
N ARG A 59 -7.65 -18.67 19.96
CA ARG A 59 -7.01 -17.36 19.81
C ARG A 59 -7.35 -16.72 18.47
N GLY A 60 -7.32 -17.47 17.37
CA GLY A 60 -7.70 -16.99 16.04
C GLY A 60 -9.15 -16.50 16.00
N LEU A 61 -10.08 -17.30 16.54
CA LEU A 61 -11.50 -16.97 16.57
C LEU A 61 -11.81 -15.78 17.51
N ILE A 62 -11.16 -15.75 18.68
CA ILE A 62 -11.26 -14.63 19.62
C ILE A 62 -10.68 -13.35 19.03
N LEU A 63 -9.52 -13.43 18.36
CA LEU A 63 -8.85 -12.25 17.80
C LEU A 63 -9.66 -11.62 16.68
N VAL A 64 -10.33 -12.42 15.84
CA VAL A 64 -11.29 -11.91 14.85
C VAL A 64 -12.43 -11.16 15.53
N ASN A 65 -12.96 -11.65 16.65
CA ASN A 65 -14.03 -10.99 17.41
C ASN A 65 -13.56 -9.83 18.30
N ARG A 66 -12.27 -9.78 18.69
CA ARG A 66 -11.71 -8.76 19.60
C ARG A 66 -10.89 -7.68 18.90
N ARG A 67 -10.84 -7.66 17.57
CA ARG A 67 -10.16 -6.59 16.81
C ARG A 67 -10.69 -5.18 17.13
N GLY A 68 -11.88 -5.02 17.73
CA GLY A 68 -12.37 -3.75 18.27
C GLY A 68 -11.65 -3.21 19.53
N ARG A 69 -10.48 -3.76 19.91
CA ARG A 69 -9.63 -3.26 21.02
C ARG A 69 -8.28 -2.67 20.56
N GLN A 70 -7.96 -2.73 19.27
CA GLN A 70 -6.87 -1.92 18.73
C GLN A 70 -7.37 -0.49 18.53
N GLU A 71 -6.48 0.51 18.59
CA GLU A 71 -6.84 1.86 18.16
C GLU A 71 -7.39 1.78 16.74
N GLU A 72 -8.61 2.29 16.57
CA GLU A 72 -9.24 2.31 15.26
C GLU A 72 -8.38 3.18 14.33
N PRO A 73 -8.16 2.77 13.06
CA PRO A 73 -7.34 3.53 12.12
C PRO A 73 -8.06 4.79 11.62
N GLY A 74 -7.32 5.90 11.52
CA GLY A 74 -7.80 7.18 11.02
C GLY A 74 -8.47 8.09 12.06
N VAL A 75 -9.15 9.12 11.55
CA VAL A 75 -9.74 10.22 12.35
C VAL A 75 -11.25 10.10 12.35
N ALA A 76 -11.83 9.94 13.54
CA ALA A 76 -13.28 9.96 13.73
C ALA A 76 -13.84 11.36 13.44
N VAL A 77 -14.88 11.45 12.62
CA VAL A 77 -15.55 12.71 12.29
C VAL A 77 -17.00 12.68 12.74
N GLY A 78 -17.40 13.66 13.54
CA GLY A 78 -18.77 13.81 14.02
C GLY A 78 -19.67 14.54 13.03
N ARG A 79 -20.99 14.51 13.29
CA ARG A 79 -22.00 15.23 12.49
C ARG A 79 -21.80 16.74 12.46
N GLY A 80 -21.24 17.31 13.53
CA GLY A 80 -20.91 18.74 13.60
C GLY A 80 -19.64 19.12 12.84
N ASP A 81 -18.69 18.17 12.74
CA ASP A 81 -17.42 18.36 12.05
C ASP A 81 -17.63 18.31 10.54
N GLU A 82 -18.28 17.24 10.07
CA GLU A 82 -18.48 16.92 8.64
C GLU A 82 -19.96 16.72 8.27
N PRO A 83 -20.81 17.76 8.35
CA PRO A 83 -22.27 17.63 8.23
C PRO A 83 -22.72 17.13 6.85
N VAL A 84 -22.09 17.59 5.77
CA VAL A 84 -22.46 17.22 4.39
C VAL A 84 -22.16 15.75 4.13
N LEU A 85 -21.00 15.26 4.59
CA LEU A 85 -20.63 13.85 4.52
C LEU A 85 -21.61 12.97 5.29
N TRP A 86 -21.92 13.33 6.54
CA TRP A 86 -22.88 12.59 7.36
C TRP A 86 -24.27 12.54 6.74
N GLN A 87 -24.79 13.68 6.27
CA GLN A 87 -26.08 13.74 5.59
C GLN A 87 -26.10 12.86 4.33
N THR A 88 -25.02 12.88 3.55
CA THR A 88 -24.88 12.04 2.35
C THR A 88 -24.92 10.56 2.73
N VAL A 89 -24.16 10.13 3.73
CA VAL A 89 -24.14 8.72 4.17
C VAL A 89 -25.49 8.27 4.72
N GLU A 90 -26.18 9.10 5.51
CA GLU A 90 -27.51 8.79 6.05
C GLU A 90 -28.57 8.69 4.95
N GLU A 91 -28.54 9.61 3.97
CA GLU A 91 -29.40 9.57 2.79
C GLU A 91 -29.19 8.28 1.98
N LEU A 92 -27.93 7.92 1.72
CA LEU A 92 -27.59 6.70 1.00
C LEU A 92 -28.03 5.45 1.76
N ALA A 93 -27.81 5.40 3.08
CA ALA A 93 -28.24 4.27 3.92
C ALA A 93 -29.76 4.08 3.85
N ALA A 94 -30.53 5.17 3.90
CA ALA A 94 -31.98 5.14 3.74
C ALA A 94 -32.40 4.63 2.36
N ARG A 95 -31.77 5.11 1.27
CA ARG A 95 -32.07 4.67 -0.11
C ARG A 95 -31.74 3.19 -0.35
N VAL A 96 -30.66 2.70 0.27
CA VAL A 96 -30.23 1.30 0.19
C VAL A 96 -31.03 0.38 1.12
N GLY A 97 -31.75 0.95 2.10
CA GLY A 97 -32.55 0.18 3.05
C GLY A 97 -31.72 -0.48 4.15
N THR A 98 -30.69 0.21 4.64
CA THR A 98 -29.85 -0.23 5.77
C THR A 98 -29.76 0.84 6.85
N ARG A 99 -29.32 0.45 8.06
CA ARG A 99 -29.07 1.39 9.16
C ARG A 99 -27.83 2.26 8.83
N PRO A 100 -27.82 3.57 9.14
CA PRO A 100 -26.59 4.36 9.00
C PRO A 100 -25.47 3.84 9.92
N PRO A 101 -24.20 4.12 9.62
CA PRO A 101 -23.10 3.86 10.54
C PRO A 101 -23.23 4.68 11.83
N ASP A 102 -22.70 4.13 12.92
CA ASP A 102 -22.62 4.80 14.22
C ASP A 102 -21.43 5.77 14.28
N GLU A 103 -20.39 5.53 13.47
CA GLU A 103 -19.18 6.36 13.36
C GLU A 103 -18.70 6.40 11.91
N ILE A 104 -18.18 7.56 11.48
CA ILE A 104 -17.45 7.72 10.22
C ILE A 104 -16.00 8.07 10.58
N ARG A 105 -15.03 7.41 9.92
CA ARG A 105 -13.60 7.68 10.08
C ARG A 105 -12.96 7.97 8.74
N LEU A 106 -12.19 9.05 8.67
CA LEU A 106 -11.36 9.36 7.53
C LEU A 106 -10.02 8.64 7.68
N VAL A 107 -9.59 7.92 6.65
CA VAL A 107 -8.37 7.10 6.67
C VAL A 107 -7.42 7.47 5.53
N ALA A 108 -6.16 7.05 5.64
CA ALA A 108 -5.12 7.41 4.69
C ALA A 108 -5.07 6.47 3.48
N GLU A 109 -5.60 5.26 3.60
CA GLU A 109 -5.56 4.25 2.54
C GLU A 109 -6.58 4.53 1.43
N VAL A 110 -6.35 3.97 0.22
CA VAL A 110 -7.34 3.91 -0.87
C VAL A 110 -8.42 2.89 -0.51
N ASN A 111 -9.33 3.26 0.39
CA ASN A 111 -10.32 2.34 0.91
C ASN A 111 -11.66 3.04 1.16
N ALA A 112 -12.75 2.32 0.93
CA ALA A 112 -14.04 2.64 1.50
C ALA A 112 -14.61 1.32 2.01
N ALA A 113 -14.92 1.27 3.30
CA ALA A 113 -15.38 0.02 3.91
C ALA A 113 -16.33 0.30 5.06
N VAL A 114 -17.29 -0.59 5.25
CA VAL A 114 -18.12 -0.60 6.45
C VAL A 114 -17.76 -1.82 7.30
N ARG A 115 -17.43 -1.59 8.56
CA ARG A 115 -17.20 -2.61 9.59
C ARG A 115 -18.37 -2.61 10.55
N GLU A 116 -18.93 -3.79 10.85
CA GLU A 116 -19.96 -3.93 11.86
C GLU A 116 -19.48 -4.91 12.94
N ASP A 117 -19.39 -4.44 14.18
CA ASP A 117 -19.20 -5.30 15.34
C ASP A 117 -20.37 -6.27 15.46
N THR A 118 -20.09 -7.49 15.89
CA THR A 118 -21.16 -8.48 16.11
C THR A 118 -21.04 -9.11 17.47
N SER A 119 -22.18 -9.34 18.09
CA SER A 119 -22.29 -10.10 19.33
C SER A 119 -22.99 -11.42 19.06
N TRP A 120 -22.83 -12.39 19.98
CA TRP A 120 -23.44 -13.72 19.88
C TRP A 120 -23.04 -14.47 18.59
N LEU A 121 -21.73 -14.57 18.32
CA LEU A 121 -21.19 -15.30 17.15
C LEU A 121 -21.77 -14.82 15.80
N GLY A 122 -22.08 -13.53 15.67
CA GLY A 122 -22.61 -12.95 14.42
C GLY A 122 -24.14 -12.83 14.37
N LEU A 123 -24.88 -13.27 15.39
CA LEU A 123 -26.35 -13.25 15.38
C LEU A 123 -26.95 -11.88 15.69
N ARG A 124 -26.23 -11.01 16.39
CA ARG A 124 -26.70 -9.66 16.72
C ARG A 124 -25.73 -8.60 16.19
N ALA A 125 -26.24 -7.75 15.30
CA ALA A 125 -25.54 -6.57 14.80
C ALA A 125 -25.24 -5.59 15.95
N GLY A 126 -24.03 -5.05 15.96
CA GLY A 126 -23.52 -4.11 16.95
C GLY A 126 -23.16 -2.77 16.31
N ARG A 127 -22.10 -2.14 16.82
CA ARG A 127 -21.62 -0.84 16.35
C ARG A 127 -21.11 -0.94 14.90
N ARG A 128 -21.48 0.03 14.07
CA ARG A 128 -21.07 0.13 12.66
C ARG A 128 -20.16 1.32 12.46
N ILE A 129 -19.00 1.09 11.88
CA ILE A 129 -18.00 2.11 11.56
C ILE A 129 -17.79 2.13 10.05
N MET A 130 -17.90 3.29 9.43
CA MET A 130 -17.58 3.50 8.02
C MET A 130 -16.22 4.17 7.91
N TYR A 131 -15.31 3.59 7.12
CA TYR A 131 -14.01 4.15 6.80
C TYR A 131 -14.06 4.73 5.39
N ILE A 132 -13.54 5.94 5.24
CA ILE A 132 -13.49 6.67 3.96
C ILE A 132 -12.07 7.17 3.75
N GLY A 133 -11.42 6.65 2.72
CA GLY A 133 -10.07 7.00 2.33
C GLY A 133 -10.00 8.38 1.70
N LEU A 134 -9.11 9.24 2.20
CA LEU A 134 -8.83 10.53 1.57
C LEU A 134 -8.39 10.42 0.10
N PRO A 135 -7.55 9.43 -0.30
CA PRO A 135 -7.21 9.24 -1.70
C PRO A 135 -8.43 9.11 -2.63
N LEU A 136 -9.49 8.42 -2.18
CA LEU A 136 -10.73 8.30 -2.96
C LEU A 136 -11.49 9.63 -3.03
N LEU A 137 -11.52 10.40 -1.94
CA LEU A 137 -12.15 11.73 -1.96
C LEU A 137 -11.43 12.70 -2.92
N MET A 138 -10.13 12.51 -3.14
CA MET A 138 -9.31 13.32 -4.04
C MET A 138 -9.47 12.97 -5.51
N THR A 139 -9.74 11.70 -5.85
CA THR A 139 -9.79 11.24 -7.25
C THR A 139 -11.22 11.07 -7.79
N LEU A 140 -12.20 10.95 -6.90
CA LEU A 140 -13.61 10.76 -7.25
C LEU A 140 -14.39 12.08 -7.27
N SER A 141 -15.44 12.14 -8.09
CA SER A 141 -16.50 13.13 -7.96
C SER A 141 -17.47 12.75 -6.84
N VAL A 142 -18.34 13.68 -6.44
CA VAL A 142 -19.40 13.41 -5.44
C VAL A 142 -20.29 12.25 -5.88
N ASP A 143 -20.72 12.19 -7.14
CA ASP A 143 -21.52 11.07 -7.66
C ASP A 143 -20.77 9.74 -7.61
N GLU A 144 -19.51 9.74 -8.02
CA GLU A 144 -18.66 8.54 -7.98
C GLU A 144 -18.46 8.06 -6.54
N MET A 145 -18.23 8.99 -5.58
CA MET A 145 -18.13 8.65 -4.17
C MET A 145 -19.46 8.13 -3.61
N ARG A 146 -20.59 8.71 -4.00
CA ARG A 146 -21.93 8.20 -3.63
C ARG A 146 -22.15 6.78 -4.14
N ALA A 147 -21.66 6.44 -5.33
CA ALA A 147 -21.69 5.08 -5.86
C ALA A 147 -20.89 4.11 -4.97
N VAL A 148 -19.66 4.48 -4.59
CA VAL A 148 -18.80 3.69 -3.69
C VAL A 148 -19.47 3.50 -2.33
N LEU A 149 -19.93 4.58 -1.69
CA LEU A 149 -20.61 4.50 -0.40
C LEU A 149 -21.91 3.67 -0.46
N GLY A 150 -22.67 3.82 -1.56
CA GLY A 150 -23.87 3.02 -1.82
C GLY A 150 -23.57 1.53 -2.00
N HIS A 151 -22.46 1.19 -2.65
CA HIS A 151 -21.97 -0.19 -2.76
C HIS A 151 -21.67 -0.77 -1.37
N GLU A 152 -20.86 -0.07 -0.57
CA GLU A 152 -20.47 -0.51 0.77
C GLU A 152 -21.67 -0.69 1.71
N LEU A 153 -22.63 0.25 1.67
CA LEU A 153 -23.89 0.14 2.41
C LEU A 153 -24.78 -0.99 1.88
N GLY A 154 -24.70 -1.28 0.57
CA GLY A 154 -25.41 -2.34 -0.13
C GLY A 154 -25.14 -3.73 0.45
N HIS A 155 -23.91 -4.00 0.90
CA HIS A 155 -23.57 -5.25 1.59
C HIS A 155 -24.37 -5.50 2.87
N TYR A 156 -24.90 -4.43 3.48
CA TYR A 156 -25.69 -4.46 4.71
C TYR A 156 -27.18 -4.24 4.45
N SER A 157 -27.62 -4.15 3.20
CA SER A 157 -29.04 -4.06 2.86
C SER A 157 -29.73 -5.39 3.17
N GLY A 158 -30.81 -5.33 3.93
CA GLY A 158 -31.64 -6.50 4.26
C GLY A 158 -32.54 -6.96 3.10
N ALA A 159 -32.51 -6.28 1.96
CA ALA A 159 -33.53 -6.37 0.91
C ALA A 159 -33.70 -7.78 0.33
N HIS A 160 -32.62 -8.57 0.15
CA HIS A 160 -32.77 -9.89 -0.50
C HIS A 160 -31.97 -11.08 0.06
N THR A 161 -31.08 -10.93 1.05
CA THR A 161 -30.40 -12.10 1.66
C THR A 161 -30.14 -11.96 3.18
N ARG A 162 -31.11 -12.38 4.01
CA ARG A 162 -30.92 -12.56 5.47
C ARG A 162 -29.74 -13.50 5.83
N LEU A 163 -29.21 -14.24 4.85
CA LEU A 163 -28.08 -15.17 4.97
C LEU A 163 -26.73 -14.62 4.44
N GLY A 164 -26.71 -13.47 3.76
CA GLY A 164 -25.51 -12.93 3.11
C GLY A 164 -24.45 -12.42 4.09
N ALA A 165 -24.84 -11.56 5.02
CA ALA A 165 -23.93 -11.04 6.05
C ALA A 165 -23.35 -12.14 6.97
N PRO A 166 -24.11 -13.16 7.43
CA PRO A 166 -23.53 -14.33 8.11
C PRO A 166 -22.48 -15.09 7.29
N VAL A 167 -22.69 -15.30 5.98
CA VAL A 167 -21.75 -16.04 5.11
C VAL A 167 -20.44 -15.26 4.93
N TYR A 168 -20.53 -13.95 4.67
CA TYR A 168 -19.34 -13.08 4.59
C TYR A 168 -18.52 -13.11 5.90
N ARG A 169 -19.17 -12.94 7.05
CA ARG A 169 -18.51 -13.03 8.36
C ARG A 169 -17.91 -14.41 8.63
N GLY A 170 -18.62 -15.46 8.23
CA GLY A 170 -18.14 -16.84 8.30
C GLY A 170 -16.85 -17.05 7.52
N ARG A 171 -16.74 -16.45 6.32
CA ARG A 171 -15.51 -16.50 5.50
C ARG A 171 -14.31 -15.95 6.25
N ILE A 172 -14.45 -14.78 6.89
CA ILE A 172 -13.38 -14.17 7.68
C ILE A 172 -12.96 -15.07 8.85
N ALA A 173 -13.92 -15.64 9.58
CA ALA A 173 -13.64 -16.55 10.69
C ALA A 173 -12.91 -17.84 10.23
N VAL A 174 -13.34 -18.44 9.12
CA VAL A 174 -12.71 -19.64 8.54
C VAL A 174 -11.27 -19.36 8.13
N LEU A 175 -11.01 -18.27 7.41
CA LEU A 175 -9.66 -17.90 6.96
C LEU A 175 -8.72 -17.59 8.13
N ALA A 176 -9.20 -16.86 9.13
CA ALA A 176 -8.42 -16.54 10.32
C ALA A 176 -8.05 -17.78 11.14
N ALA A 177 -8.96 -18.75 11.25
CA ALA A 177 -8.68 -20.03 11.91
C ALA A 177 -7.58 -20.81 11.18
N VAL A 178 -7.63 -20.88 9.84
CA VAL A 178 -6.58 -21.51 9.04
C VAL A 178 -5.23 -20.80 9.22
N ALA A 179 -5.22 -19.46 9.21
CA ALA A 179 -4.01 -18.67 9.41
C ALA A 179 -3.41 -18.87 10.82
N SER A 180 -4.26 -19.01 11.85
CA SER A 180 -3.84 -19.26 13.24
C SER A 180 -3.14 -20.62 13.42
N LEU A 181 -3.37 -21.57 12.53
CA LEU A 181 -2.84 -22.92 12.57
C LEU A 181 -1.48 -23.09 11.85
N ARG A 182 -0.79 -22.00 11.46
CA ARG A 182 0.45 -22.04 10.66
C ARG A 182 1.55 -22.95 11.25
N ASN A 183 1.57 -23.15 12.57
CA ASN A 183 2.56 -24.01 13.25
C ASN A 183 2.05 -25.46 13.48
N HIS A 184 0.89 -25.83 12.93
CA HIS A 184 0.22 -27.11 13.17
C HIS A 184 -0.19 -27.78 11.85
N ALA A 185 0.80 -28.21 11.05
CA ALA A 185 0.62 -28.63 9.65
C ALA A 185 -0.52 -29.65 9.40
N PHE A 186 -0.68 -30.67 10.26
CA PHE A 186 -1.73 -31.69 10.08
C PHE A 186 -3.15 -31.09 10.26
N ILE A 187 -3.34 -30.33 11.33
CA ILE A 187 -4.64 -29.70 11.65
C ILE A 187 -4.92 -28.57 10.66
N GLN A 188 -3.90 -27.79 10.29
CA GLN A 188 -3.98 -26.80 9.24
C GLN A 188 -4.44 -27.41 7.92
N LYS A 189 -3.92 -28.58 7.51
CA LYS A 189 -4.33 -29.24 6.27
C LYS A 189 -5.82 -29.62 6.28
N LEU A 190 -6.33 -30.12 7.40
CA LEU A 190 -7.76 -30.44 7.57
C LEU A 190 -8.63 -29.18 7.47
N PHE A 191 -8.27 -28.13 8.20
CA PHE A 191 -8.98 -26.86 8.16
C PHE A 191 -8.88 -26.17 6.80
N SER A 192 -7.75 -26.26 6.10
CA SER A 192 -7.56 -25.75 4.75
C SER A 192 -8.39 -26.51 3.71
N LEU A 193 -8.64 -27.81 3.89
CA LEU A 193 -9.55 -28.56 3.04
C LEU A 193 -11.00 -28.11 3.26
N TYR A 194 -11.40 -27.97 4.53
CA TYR A 194 -12.72 -27.44 4.90
C TYR A 194 -12.93 -26.02 4.35
N ALA A 195 -11.94 -25.15 4.55
CA ALA A 195 -11.94 -23.79 4.05
C ALA A 195 -12.09 -23.76 2.54
N ARG A 196 -11.33 -24.56 1.78
CA ARG A 196 -11.50 -24.63 0.31
C ARG A 196 -12.92 -25.01 -0.11
N LEU A 197 -13.54 -25.98 0.56
CA LEU A 197 -14.94 -26.35 0.30
C LEU A 197 -15.90 -25.19 0.64
N PHE A 198 -15.76 -24.62 1.83
CA PHE A 198 -16.57 -23.49 2.29
C PHE A 198 -16.46 -22.31 1.31
N LEU A 199 -15.23 -21.91 0.97
CA LEU A 199 -14.94 -20.80 0.05
C LEU A 199 -15.58 -21.07 -1.30
N ARG A 200 -15.42 -22.28 -1.88
CA ARG A 200 -15.99 -22.64 -3.19
C ARG A 200 -17.51 -22.54 -3.21
N VAL A 201 -18.18 -22.95 -2.12
CA VAL A 201 -19.65 -22.84 -2.01
C VAL A 201 -20.07 -21.39 -1.76
N SER A 202 -19.36 -20.66 -0.91
CA SER A 202 -19.66 -19.24 -0.62
C SER A 202 -19.34 -18.31 -1.79
N GLN A 203 -18.46 -18.71 -2.73
CA GLN A 203 -18.04 -17.83 -3.83
C GLN A 203 -19.19 -17.36 -4.71
N ALA A 204 -20.09 -18.27 -5.09
CA ALA A 204 -21.23 -17.90 -5.92
C ALA A 204 -22.22 -16.97 -5.18
N VAL A 205 -22.23 -17.04 -3.84
CA VAL A 205 -23.01 -16.12 -3.00
C VAL A 205 -22.31 -14.76 -2.95
N SER A 206 -21.00 -14.73 -2.68
CA SER A 206 -20.16 -13.53 -2.66
C SER A 206 -20.26 -12.74 -3.96
N ARG A 207 -20.01 -13.39 -5.11
CA ARG A 207 -20.12 -12.73 -6.43
C ARG A 207 -21.50 -12.15 -6.71
N ARG A 208 -22.58 -12.81 -6.27
CA ARG A 208 -23.93 -12.26 -6.42
C ARG A 208 -24.15 -11.05 -5.51
N GLN A 209 -23.62 -11.06 -4.29
CA GLN A 209 -23.70 -9.93 -3.38
C GLN A 209 -22.97 -8.71 -3.94
N GLU A 210 -21.81 -8.90 -4.56
CA GLU A 210 -21.07 -7.85 -5.26
C GLU A 210 -21.91 -7.23 -6.38
N LEU A 211 -22.49 -8.06 -7.26
CA LEU A 211 -23.37 -7.58 -8.33
C LEU A 211 -24.66 -6.93 -7.83
N GLU A 212 -25.13 -7.29 -6.63
CA GLU A 212 -26.28 -6.65 -5.98
C GLU A 212 -25.89 -5.29 -5.38
N ALA A 213 -24.72 -5.21 -4.73
CA ALA A 213 -24.15 -3.96 -4.26
C ALA A 213 -23.86 -2.99 -5.43
N ASP A 214 -23.42 -3.49 -6.58
CA ASP A 214 -23.28 -2.70 -7.82
C ASP A 214 -24.61 -2.12 -8.31
N ARG A 215 -25.71 -2.88 -8.18
CA ARG A 215 -27.05 -2.35 -8.49
C ARG A 215 -27.45 -1.23 -7.54
N PHE A 216 -27.14 -1.35 -6.25
CA PHE A 216 -27.38 -0.27 -5.29
C PHE A 216 -26.55 0.97 -5.63
N ALA A 217 -25.26 0.79 -5.96
CA ALA A 217 -24.38 1.87 -6.41
C ALA A 217 -24.97 2.61 -7.63
N ALA A 218 -25.40 1.87 -8.64
CA ALA A 218 -26.05 2.45 -9.82
C ALA A 218 -27.38 3.14 -9.48
N ALA A 219 -28.17 2.58 -8.56
CA ALA A 219 -29.45 3.16 -8.15
C ALA A 219 -29.28 4.47 -7.37
N VAL A 220 -28.17 4.67 -6.66
CA VAL A 220 -27.94 5.88 -5.84
C VAL A 220 -27.24 7.02 -6.58
N ALA A 221 -26.42 6.72 -7.60
CA ALA A 221 -25.55 7.70 -8.26
C ALA A 221 -25.60 7.69 -9.80
N SER A 222 -26.32 6.74 -10.43
CA SER A 222 -26.32 6.36 -11.86
C SER A 222 -25.36 5.23 -12.24
N ARG A 223 -25.69 4.54 -13.34
CA ARG A 223 -24.86 3.47 -13.93
C ARG A 223 -23.51 3.99 -14.40
N GLU A 224 -23.48 5.18 -15.00
CA GLU A 224 -22.26 5.83 -15.52
C GLU A 224 -21.31 6.17 -14.37
N ALA A 225 -21.84 6.79 -13.30
CA ALA A 225 -21.06 7.11 -12.12
C ALA A 225 -20.54 5.85 -11.42
N ALA A 226 -21.38 4.81 -11.26
CA ALA A 226 -20.95 3.55 -10.66
C ALA A 226 -19.85 2.86 -11.48
N GLY A 227 -19.97 2.80 -12.80
CA GLY A 227 -18.95 2.21 -13.67
C GLY A 227 -17.64 3.00 -13.66
N THR A 228 -17.71 4.34 -13.66
CA THR A 228 -16.52 5.20 -13.58
C THR A 228 -15.85 5.11 -12.21
N ALA A 229 -16.62 5.15 -11.12
CA ALA A 229 -16.13 4.96 -9.77
C ALA A 229 -15.39 3.62 -9.64
N LEU A 230 -15.96 2.55 -10.18
CA LEU A 230 -15.36 1.23 -10.10
C LEU A 230 -13.98 1.17 -10.79
N ARG A 231 -13.82 1.80 -11.97
CA ARG A 231 -12.49 1.92 -12.61
C ARG A 231 -11.55 2.78 -11.78
N LYS A 232 -12.00 3.97 -11.37
CA LYS A 232 -11.17 4.93 -10.65
C LYS A 232 -10.69 4.39 -9.30
N VAL A 233 -11.47 3.58 -8.59
CA VAL A 233 -11.03 2.93 -7.34
C VAL A 233 -9.79 2.06 -7.59
N HIS A 234 -9.82 1.20 -8.63
CA HIS A 234 -8.67 0.37 -9.00
C HIS A 234 -7.49 1.23 -9.45
N GLY A 235 -7.73 2.19 -10.35
CA GLY A 235 -6.66 3.07 -10.83
C GLY A 235 -6.05 3.96 -9.74
N THR A 236 -6.84 4.39 -8.75
CA THR A 236 -6.36 5.15 -7.59
C THR A 236 -5.49 4.27 -6.71
N ALA A 237 -5.83 2.99 -6.52
CA ALA A 237 -5.00 2.04 -5.80
C ALA A 237 -3.64 1.83 -6.48
N ASP A 238 -3.62 1.61 -7.79
CA ASP A 238 -2.37 1.47 -8.56
C ASP A 238 -1.46 2.70 -8.45
N VAL A 239 -2.06 3.91 -8.49
CA VAL A 239 -1.31 5.17 -8.38
C VAL A 239 -0.88 5.43 -6.93
N TRP A 240 -1.64 4.99 -5.94
CA TRP A 240 -1.24 5.06 -4.54
C TRP A 240 -0.08 4.13 -4.22
N ASP A 241 -0.08 2.91 -4.75
CA ASP A 241 1.05 1.99 -4.58
C ASP A 241 2.32 2.56 -5.20
N LEU A 242 2.21 3.13 -6.41
CA LEU A 242 3.30 3.89 -7.03
C LEU A 242 3.76 5.06 -6.15
N PHE A 243 2.82 5.81 -5.55
CA PHE A 243 3.13 6.93 -4.67
C PHE A 243 3.92 6.48 -3.44
N MET A 244 3.44 5.41 -2.80
CA MET A 244 4.03 4.83 -1.60
C MET A 244 5.43 4.29 -1.86
N GLU A 245 5.59 3.50 -2.92
CA GLU A 245 6.86 2.88 -3.28
C GLU A 245 7.89 3.94 -3.71
N ARG A 246 7.48 4.82 -4.64
CA ARG A 246 8.43 5.72 -5.30
C ARG A 246 8.74 6.96 -4.50
N TYR A 247 7.77 7.55 -3.81
CA TYR A 247 7.93 8.88 -3.20
C TYR A 247 7.97 8.79 -1.68
N VAL A 248 6.97 8.20 -1.06
CA VAL A 248 6.92 8.07 0.41
C VAL A 248 8.07 7.20 0.92
N GLY A 249 8.44 6.15 0.18
CA GLY A 249 9.60 5.30 0.46
C GLY A 249 10.93 6.04 0.56
N MET A 250 11.07 7.23 -0.05
CA MET A 250 12.29 8.04 0.05
C MET A 250 12.49 8.69 1.42
N THR A 251 11.47 8.73 2.29
CA THR A 251 11.53 9.37 3.61
C THR A 251 12.75 8.94 4.43
N GLY A 252 13.07 7.64 4.42
CA GLY A 252 14.23 7.11 5.15
C GLY A 252 15.56 7.58 4.56
N MET A 253 15.72 7.51 3.24
CA MET A 253 16.96 7.90 2.55
C MET A 253 17.18 9.42 2.59
N ALA A 254 16.11 10.19 2.48
CA ALA A 254 16.16 11.63 2.58
C ALA A 254 16.45 12.10 4.01
N GLY A 255 16.10 11.31 5.04
CA GLY A 255 16.18 11.78 6.43
C GLY A 255 15.20 12.93 6.72
N SER A 256 14.15 13.05 5.92
CA SER A 256 13.13 14.10 5.95
C SER A 256 11.80 13.51 5.50
N ARG A 257 10.69 14.11 5.92
CA ARG A 257 9.33 13.72 5.50
C ARG A 257 8.69 14.80 4.63
N PRO A 258 7.66 14.50 3.83
CA PRO A 258 6.95 15.54 3.11
C PRO A 258 6.21 16.46 4.09
N ALA A 259 6.14 17.74 3.75
CA ALA A 259 5.37 18.74 4.50
C ALA A 259 3.85 18.62 4.24
N ASP A 260 3.46 18.04 3.12
CA ASP A 260 2.08 17.79 2.72
C ASP A 260 2.00 16.46 1.95
N LEU A 261 1.69 15.38 2.68
CA LEU A 261 1.63 14.03 2.10
C LEU A 261 0.56 13.95 1.02
N PHE A 262 -0.63 14.42 1.34
CA PHE A 262 -1.80 14.28 0.48
C PHE A 262 -1.80 15.27 -0.68
N GLY A 263 -1.20 16.46 -0.54
CA GLY A 263 -0.93 17.36 -1.67
C GLY A 263 -0.01 16.73 -2.71
N GLY A 264 1.00 15.98 -2.28
CA GLY A 264 1.85 15.18 -3.17
C GLY A 264 1.07 14.11 -3.92
N PHE A 265 0.25 13.35 -3.19
CA PHE A 265 -0.61 12.34 -3.83
C PHE A 265 -1.59 12.97 -4.82
N HIS A 266 -2.21 14.10 -4.48
CA HIS A 266 -3.11 14.83 -5.38
C HIS A 266 -2.39 15.26 -6.67
N ALA A 267 -1.16 15.79 -6.57
CA ALA A 267 -0.37 16.16 -7.74
C ALA A 267 -0.02 14.95 -8.63
N LEU A 268 0.35 13.81 -8.01
CA LEU A 268 0.56 12.57 -8.75
C LEU A 268 -0.73 12.07 -9.42
N ALA A 269 -1.84 12.05 -8.68
CA ALA A 269 -3.12 11.57 -9.18
C ALA A 269 -3.62 12.41 -10.36
N ASP A 270 -3.45 13.74 -10.32
CA ASP A 270 -3.78 14.61 -11.45
C ASP A 270 -2.89 14.32 -12.68
N ALA A 271 -1.58 14.12 -12.47
CA ALA A 271 -0.66 13.73 -13.54
C ALA A 271 -1.02 12.36 -14.17
N HIS A 272 -1.62 11.45 -13.40
CA HIS A 272 -2.05 10.11 -13.83
C HIS A 272 -3.57 9.98 -14.04
N ARG A 273 -4.31 11.10 -14.15
CA ARG A 273 -5.79 11.10 -14.23
C ARG A 273 -6.38 10.17 -15.30
N MET A 274 -5.72 10.07 -16.45
CA MET A 274 -6.16 9.23 -17.56
C MET A 274 -5.97 7.75 -17.26
N LYS A 275 -4.83 7.40 -16.64
CA LYS A 275 -4.56 6.03 -16.16
C LYS A 275 -5.59 5.62 -15.11
N ILE A 276 -5.90 6.52 -14.16
CA ILE A 276 -6.92 6.27 -13.13
C ILE A 276 -8.30 6.04 -13.77
N ALA A 277 -8.71 6.89 -14.71
CA ALA A 277 -10.02 6.80 -15.34
C ALA A 277 -10.19 5.58 -16.26
N GLN A 278 -9.10 5.08 -16.84
CA GLN A 278 -9.09 3.98 -17.81
C GLN A 278 -8.62 2.65 -17.23
N ALA A 279 -8.44 2.55 -15.91
CA ALA A 279 -8.04 1.31 -15.27
C ALA A 279 -8.99 0.17 -15.64
N ASP A 280 -8.43 -0.91 -16.18
CA ASP A 280 -9.11 -2.13 -16.60
C ASP A 280 -9.04 -3.22 -15.52
N GLY A 281 -8.41 -2.90 -14.39
CA GLY A 281 -8.26 -3.81 -13.25
C GLY A 281 -7.13 -4.83 -13.43
N GLY A 282 -6.26 -4.65 -14.44
CA GLY A 282 -4.99 -5.36 -14.58
C GLY A 282 -5.06 -6.88 -14.42
N GLY A 283 -5.36 -7.61 -15.50
CA GLY A 283 -4.84 -8.95 -15.81
C GLY A 283 -5.08 -10.15 -14.88
N GLU A 284 -5.62 -10.00 -13.67
CA GLU A 284 -5.96 -11.15 -12.84
C GLU A 284 -7.32 -11.69 -13.26
N GLU A 285 -7.31 -12.76 -14.07
CA GLU A 285 -8.48 -13.64 -14.18
C GLU A 285 -8.90 -14.01 -12.76
N ALA A 286 -10.13 -13.65 -12.37
CA ALA A 286 -10.69 -13.96 -11.06
C ALA A 286 -10.47 -15.46 -10.79
N GLY A 287 -9.47 -15.75 -9.95
CA GLY A 287 -9.06 -17.12 -9.70
C GLY A 287 -10.24 -17.90 -9.10
N PRO A 288 -10.23 -19.24 -9.10
CA PRO A 288 -11.32 -20.05 -8.55
C PRO A 288 -11.68 -19.73 -7.08
N TYR A 289 -10.82 -18.99 -6.39
CA TYR A 289 -10.93 -18.58 -4.99
C TYR A 289 -11.07 -17.05 -4.76
N ASP A 290 -11.15 -16.24 -5.82
CA ASP A 290 -11.44 -14.82 -5.70
C ASP A 290 -12.90 -14.60 -5.24
N SER A 291 -13.07 -13.74 -4.23
CA SER A 291 -14.37 -13.36 -3.65
C SER A 291 -15.16 -12.38 -4.49
N HIS A 292 -14.51 -11.68 -5.42
CA HIS A 292 -15.12 -10.66 -6.25
C HIS A 292 -15.24 -11.14 -7.70
N PRO A 293 -16.31 -10.77 -8.43
CA PRO A 293 -16.34 -10.89 -9.87
C PRO A 293 -15.28 -9.97 -10.48
N SER A 294 -14.76 -10.31 -11.66
CA SER A 294 -13.75 -9.49 -12.33
C SER A 294 -14.29 -8.10 -12.68
N LEU A 295 -13.41 -7.11 -12.81
CA LEU A 295 -13.82 -5.75 -13.20
C LEU A 295 -14.63 -5.73 -14.51
N PRO A 296 -14.24 -6.46 -15.58
CA PRO A 296 -15.06 -6.57 -16.79
C PRO A 296 -16.45 -7.16 -16.55
N GLU A 297 -16.58 -8.18 -15.69
CA GLU A 297 -17.88 -8.80 -15.37
C GLU A 297 -18.81 -7.80 -14.68
N ARG A 298 -18.29 -7.05 -13.69
CA ARG A 298 -19.05 -6.03 -12.95
C ARG A 298 -19.46 -4.87 -13.86
N LEU A 299 -18.55 -4.38 -14.70
CA LEU A 299 -18.84 -3.32 -15.67
C LEU A 299 -19.90 -3.75 -16.70
N ALA A 300 -19.85 -4.99 -17.18
CA ALA A 300 -20.87 -5.54 -18.09
C ALA A 300 -22.24 -5.67 -17.39
N ALA A 301 -22.26 -6.11 -16.13
CA ALA A 301 -23.48 -6.20 -15.34
C ALA A 301 -24.10 -4.83 -15.04
N LEU A 302 -23.27 -3.80 -14.80
CA LEU A 302 -23.71 -2.41 -14.67
C LEU A 302 -24.28 -1.92 -16.00
N ALA A 303 -23.61 -2.19 -17.13
CA ALA A 303 -23.95 -1.63 -18.43
C ALA A 303 -25.40 -1.90 -18.89
N VAL A 304 -26.01 -2.99 -18.43
CA VAL A 304 -27.39 -3.39 -18.77
C VAL A 304 -28.47 -2.87 -17.82
N LEU A 305 -28.09 -2.17 -16.74
CA LEU A 305 -29.06 -1.58 -15.81
C LEU A 305 -29.75 -0.37 -16.42
N GLN A 306 -31.00 -0.13 -16.00
CA GLN A 306 -31.72 1.09 -16.35
C GLN A 306 -31.22 2.25 -15.49
N ASP A 307 -31.02 3.41 -16.11
CA ASP A 307 -30.64 4.61 -15.40
C ASP A 307 -31.81 5.14 -14.56
N VAL A 308 -31.54 5.42 -13.30
CA VAL A 308 -32.46 6.10 -12.39
C VAL A 308 -32.17 7.61 -12.51
N PRO A 309 -33.19 8.47 -12.69
CA PRO A 309 -32.99 9.91 -12.70
C PRO A 309 -32.26 10.37 -11.43
N HIS A 310 -31.11 11.03 -11.63
CA HIS A 310 -30.25 11.51 -10.56
C HIS A 310 -29.71 12.89 -10.94
N ALA A 311 -29.74 13.83 -10.00
CA ALA A 311 -29.13 15.15 -10.20
C ALA A 311 -27.62 15.00 -10.14
N ARG A 312 -26.96 15.15 -11.29
CA ARG A 312 -25.50 14.98 -11.40
C ARG A 312 -24.76 16.00 -10.52
N ASP A 313 -23.80 15.51 -9.74
CA ASP A 313 -22.87 16.31 -8.96
C ASP A 313 -21.41 15.98 -9.36
N PRO A 314 -20.86 16.72 -10.34
CA PRO A 314 -19.53 16.47 -10.86
C PRO A 314 -18.43 17.09 -9.99
N ARG A 315 -18.76 17.76 -8.87
CA ARG A 315 -17.77 18.37 -8.00
C ARG A 315 -16.83 17.30 -7.44
N PRO A 316 -15.57 17.62 -7.11
CA PRO A 316 -14.68 16.69 -6.40
C PRO A 316 -15.33 16.20 -5.10
N ALA A 317 -15.14 14.93 -4.75
CA ALA A 317 -15.71 14.34 -3.55
C ALA A 317 -15.18 14.98 -2.25
N LEU A 318 -14.03 15.67 -2.30
CA LEU A 318 -13.58 16.58 -1.24
C LEU A 318 -14.64 17.62 -0.84
N ALA A 319 -15.57 17.99 -1.72
CA ALA A 319 -16.69 18.88 -1.40
C ALA A 319 -17.69 18.31 -0.37
N LEU A 320 -17.59 17.02 -0.05
CA LEU A 320 -18.33 16.41 1.07
C LEU A 320 -17.75 16.79 2.44
N LEU A 321 -16.49 17.25 2.47
CA LEU A 321 -15.83 17.73 3.67
C LEU A 321 -16.06 19.23 3.85
N ARG A 322 -16.21 19.67 5.09
CA ARG A 322 -16.39 21.07 5.48
C ARG A 322 -15.15 21.89 5.21
N ASP A 323 -13.99 21.37 5.62
CA ASP A 323 -12.67 21.93 5.32
C ASP A 323 -11.72 20.78 4.97
N PRO A 324 -11.55 20.49 3.67
CA PRO A 324 -10.66 19.43 3.20
C PRO A 324 -9.24 19.54 3.76
N ALA A 325 -8.71 20.75 3.94
CA ALA A 325 -7.34 20.95 4.39
C ALA A 325 -7.15 20.63 5.88
N VAL A 326 -8.17 20.86 6.70
CA VAL A 326 -8.16 20.44 8.12
C VAL A 326 -8.24 18.92 8.22
N ALA A 327 -9.16 18.31 7.46
CA ALA A 327 -9.35 16.87 7.45
C ALA A 327 -8.09 16.12 6.96
N THR A 328 -7.46 16.59 5.87
CA THR A 328 -6.24 15.95 5.34
C THR A 328 -5.08 16.01 6.32
N ARG A 329 -4.85 17.16 6.96
CA ARG A 329 -3.80 17.30 8.00
C ARG A 329 -4.05 16.39 9.20
N ALA A 330 -5.31 16.26 9.63
CA ALA A 330 -5.64 15.38 10.76
C ALA A 330 -5.34 13.92 10.44
N VAL A 331 -5.73 13.45 9.24
CA VAL A 331 -5.45 12.07 8.81
C VAL A 331 -3.94 11.85 8.59
N GLU A 332 -3.22 12.83 8.05
CA GLU A 332 -1.76 12.73 7.86
C GLU A 332 -1.03 12.49 9.19
N GLN A 333 -1.48 13.11 10.28
CA GLN A 333 -0.90 12.87 11.61
C GLN A 333 -1.05 11.41 12.06
N THR A 334 -2.12 10.73 11.64
CA THR A 334 -2.36 9.31 11.97
C THR A 334 -1.61 8.34 11.03
N PHE A 335 -1.13 8.84 9.89
CA PHE A 335 -0.41 8.02 8.90
C PHE A 335 1.04 7.77 9.32
N TRP A 336 1.69 8.76 9.90
CA TRP A 336 3.10 8.68 10.28
C TRP A 336 3.31 8.00 11.64
N THR A 337 4.40 7.25 11.77
CA THR A 337 4.87 6.81 13.09
C THR A 337 5.43 8.00 13.88
N GLU A 338 5.47 7.88 15.20
CA GLU A 338 6.12 8.86 16.09
C GLU A 338 7.57 9.17 15.69
N GLU A 339 8.29 8.19 15.17
CA GLU A 339 9.66 8.36 14.67
C GLU A 339 9.69 9.17 13.38
N ALA A 340 8.79 8.87 12.44
CA ALA A 340 8.69 9.60 11.18
C ALA A 340 8.24 11.05 11.42
N LEU A 341 7.34 11.31 12.36
CA LEU A 341 6.88 12.66 12.71
C LEU A 341 8.01 13.58 13.20
N ARG A 342 9.09 13.03 13.77
CA ARG A 342 10.28 13.78 14.20
C ARG A 342 11.19 14.20 13.05
N LEU A 343 11.04 13.59 11.87
CA LEU A 343 11.79 14.00 10.69
C LEU A 343 11.37 15.41 10.27
N ARG A 344 12.33 16.19 9.77
CA ARG A 344 12.08 17.55 9.30
C ARG A 344 11.09 17.49 8.13
N PRO A 345 9.97 18.24 8.17
CA PRO A 345 9.07 18.37 7.03
C PRO A 345 9.72 19.25 5.97
N LEU A 346 9.70 18.79 4.71
CA LEU A 346 10.19 19.53 3.54
C LEU A 346 9.16 19.51 2.40
N PRO A 347 9.15 20.54 1.51
CA PRO A 347 8.44 20.46 0.25
C PRO A 347 8.88 19.23 -0.57
N TRP A 348 7.99 18.68 -1.40
CA TRP A 348 8.27 17.48 -2.19
C TRP A 348 9.49 17.64 -3.10
N GLU A 349 9.68 18.82 -3.69
CA GLU A 349 10.81 19.13 -4.55
C GLU A 349 12.15 19.00 -3.81
N GLU A 350 12.22 19.50 -2.57
CA GLU A 350 13.41 19.42 -1.74
C GLU A 350 13.64 18.01 -1.21
N MET A 351 12.57 17.36 -0.73
CA MET A 351 12.63 15.99 -0.21
C MET A 351 13.10 15.01 -1.28
N VAL A 352 12.55 15.07 -2.49
CA VAL A 352 12.98 14.21 -3.61
C VAL A 352 14.41 14.55 -4.01
N ALA A 353 14.78 15.83 -4.05
CA ALA A 353 16.16 16.19 -4.38
C ALA A 353 17.18 15.62 -3.38
N GLN A 354 16.86 15.69 -2.09
CA GLN A 354 17.67 15.16 -1.00
C GLN A 354 17.71 13.62 -1.01
N GLY A 355 16.56 12.97 -1.15
CA GLY A 355 16.46 11.50 -1.20
C GLY A 355 17.18 10.91 -2.41
N MET A 356 17.04 11.53 -3.59
CA MET A 356 17.76 11.11 -4.80
C MET A 356 19.27 11.30 -4.66
N TYR A 357 19.73 12.43 -4.11
CA TYR A 357 21.16 12.63 -3.85
C TYR A 357 21.72 11.56 -2.90
N ALA A 358 21.06 11.32 -1.77
CA ALA A 358 21.47 10.32 -0.79
C ALA A 358 21.50 8.90 -1.38
N GLY A 359 20.51 8.56 -2.22
CA GLY A 359 20.36 7.23 -2.80
C GLY A 359 21.20 6.93 -4.03
N VAL A 360 21.51 7.95 -4.83
CA VAL A 360 22.18 7.77 -6.13
C VAL A 360 23.62 8.27 -6.08
N ASN A 361 23.88 9.40 -5.43
CA ASN A 361 25.12 10.13 -5.59
C ASN A 361 26.04 10.10 -4.36
N ASP A 362 25.50 10.21 -3.15
CA ASP A 362 26.31 10.32 -1.92
C ASP A 362 27.18 9.09 -1.69
N GLU A 363 26.59 7.89 -1.76
CA GLU A 363 27.32 6.63 -1.61
C GLU A 363 28.38 6.46 -2.70
N ALA A 364 28.02 6.72 -3.97
CA ALA A 364 28.96 6.63 -5.09
C ALA A 364 30.14 7.60 -4.95
N LEU A 365 29.88 8.85 -4.56
CA LEU A 365 30.92 9.86 -4.36
C LEU A 365 31.84 9.48 -3.21
N ARG A 366 31.28 9.07 -2.06
CA ARG A 366 32.04 8.67 -0.87
C ARG A 366 32.90 7.44 -1.16
N ASP A 367 32.32 6.42 -1.76
CA ASP A 367 32.98 5.14 -1.99
C ASP A 367 34.05 5.23 -3.07
N LEU A 368 33.78 5.96 -4.16
CA LEU A 368 34.78 6.21 -5.19
C LEU A 368 35.93 7.05 -4.64
N SER A 369 35.64 8.06 -3.81
CA SER A 369 36.66 8.87 -3.15
C SER A 369 37.55 8.03 -2.24
N ALA A 370 36.97 7.09 -1.48
CA ALA A 370 37.69 6.18 -0.60
C ALA A 370 38.51 5.14 -1.39
N ALA A 371 37.95 4.57 -2.46
CA ALA A 371 38.66 3.67 -3.37
C ALA A 371 39.84 4.39 -4.03
N GLY A 372 39.62 5.62 -4.52
CA GLY A 372 40.66 6.47 -5.10
C GLY A 372 41.81 6.73 -4.15
N GLN A 373 41.53 7.07 -2.89
CA GLN A 373 42.57 7.26 -1.88
C GLN A 373 43.40 5.97 -1.65
N ARG A 374 42.75 4.80 -1.57
CA ARG A 374 43.44 3.53 -1.35
C ARG A 374 44.29 3.11 -2.55
N VAL A 375 43.85 3.40 -3.78
CA VAL A 375 44.55 3.00 -5.01
C VAL A 375 45.65 3.99 -5.40
N ALA A 376 45.36 5.28 -5.46
CA ALA A 376 46.32 6.30 -5.89
C ALA A 376 47.26 6.77 -4.77
N GLY A 377 46.87 6.56 -3.50
CA GLY A 377 47.53 7.15 -2.34
C GLY A 377 47.15 8.63 -2.16
N GLY A 378 47.00 9.06 -0.92
CA GLY A 378 46.68 10.45 -0.59
C GLY A 378 46.27 10.64 0.86
N PRO A 379 46.34 11.86 1.40
CA PRO A 379 46.03 12.12 2.80
C PRO A 379 44.54 11.93 3.12
N GLU A 380 43.64 12.17 2.17
CA GLU A 380 42.18 12.13 2.39
C GLU A 380 41.42 11.55 1.17
N PRO A 381 40.24 10.95 1.37
CA PRO A 381 39.31 10.57 0.30
C PRO A 381 38.91 11.77 -0.57
N SER A 382 39.06 11.64 -1.89
CA SER A 382 38.58 12.67 -2.83
C SER A 382 38.28 12.09 -4.21
N LEU A 383 37.41 12.76 -4.96
CA LEU A 383 37.16 12.41 -6.36
C LEU A 383 38.44 12.60 -7.19
N ASP A 384 39.26 13.62 -6.87
CA ASP A 384 40.55 13.85 -7.50
C ASP A 384 41.52 12.66 -7.34
N ALA A 385 41.51 11.97 -6.19
CA ALA A 385 42.32 10.77 -5.97
C ALA A 385 41.85 9.59 -6.85
N ALA A 386 40.54 9.45 -7.07
CA ALA A 386 40.02 8.45 -7.99
C ALA A 386 40.38 8.77 -9.45
N LEU A 387 40.29 10.04 -9.84
CA LEU A 387 40.75 10.50 -11.16
C LEU A 387 42.25 10.27 -11.34
N GLU A 388 43.04 10.45 -10.29
CA GLU A 388 44.47 10.16 -10.33
C GLU A 388 44.76 8.67 -10.55
N ALA A 389 44.02 7.77 -9.89
CA ALA A 389 44.11 6.33 -10.16
C ALA A 389 43.75 6.01 -11.62
N LEU A 390 42.70 6.63 -12.17
CA LEU A 390 42.33 6.47 -13.58
C LEU A 390 43.42 6.99 -14.54
N ALA A 391 44.02 8.14 -14.23
CA ALA A 391 45.11 8.71 -15.03
C ALA A 391 46.35 7.79 -15.06
N ARG A 392 46.56 6.99 -14.02
CA ARG A 392 47.63 5.98 -13.92
C ARG A 392 47.25 4.62 -14.55
N GLY A 393 46.08 4.52 -15.19
CA GLY A 393 45.59 3.27 -15.78
C GLY A 393 45.13 2.23 -14.74
N GLN A 394 44.85 2.64 -13.50
CA GLN A 394 44.51 1.74 -12.38
C GLN A 394 43.00 1.50 -12.25
N ALA A 395 42.25 1.52 -13.35
CA ALA A 395 40.79 1.30 -13.36
C ALA A 395 40.40 -0.07 -12.79
N ALA A 396 41.20 -1.12 -13.05
CA ALA A 396 40.98 -2.46 -12.50
C ALA A 396 41.10 -2.49 -10.95
N ALA A 397 42.07 -1.75 -10.39
CA ALA A 397 42.23 -1.66 -8.94
C ALA A 397 41.07 -0.89 -8.29
N LEU A 398 40.58 0.19 -8.94
CA LEU A 398 39.37 0.87 -8.49
C LEU A 398 38.14 -0.05 -8.53
N HIS A 399 38.01 -0.86 -9.58
CA HIS A 399 36.94 -1.85 -9.68
C HIS A 399 36.96 -2.82 -8.49
N GLU A 400 38.13 -3.41 -8.18
CA GLU A 400 38.28 -4.33 -7.04
C GLU A 400 37.94 -3.68 -5.69
N GLU A 401 38.37 -2.44 -5.47
CA GLU A 401 38.04 -1.70 -4.25
C GLU A 401 36.55 -1.39 -4.13
N LEU A 402 35.87 -1.03 -5.22
CA LEU A 402 34.42 -0.81 -5.24
C LEU A 402 33.66 -2.12 -4.96
N VAL A 403 34.10 -3.24 -5.53
CA VAL A 403 33.53 -4.56 -5.23
C VAL A 403 33.71 -4.91 -3.75
N ARG A 404 34.87 -4.60 -3.16
CA ARG A 404 35.10 -4.78 -1.71
C ARG A 404 34.18 -3.92 -0.85
N LEU A 405 33.81 -2.73 -1.32
CA LEU A 405 32.84 -1.84 -0.68
C LEU A 405 31.38 -2.30 -0.85
N GLY A 406 31.13 -3.41 -1.57
CA GLY A 406 29.81 -4.02 -1.69
C GLY A 406 29.10 -3.72 -3.00
N TRP A 407 29.73 -3.01 -3.94
CA TRP A 407 29.17 -2.77 -5.26
C TRP A 407 29.12 -4.05 -6.09
N ARG A 408 28.04 -4.25 -6.85
CA ARG A 408 27.91 -5.43 -7.72
C ARG A 408 28.92 -5.35 -8.87
N PRO A 409 29.72 -6.41 -9.11
CA PRO A 409 30.71 -6.40 -10.18
C PRO A 409 30.03 -6.33 -11.56
N SER A 410 30.46 -5.38 -12.40
CA SER A 410 30.09 -5.29 -13.82
C SER A 410 31.22 -4.64 -14.65
N PRO A 411 31.32 -4.92 -15.96
CA PRO A 411 32.39 -4.35 -16.80
C PRO A 411 32.45 -2.81 -16.77
N ASP A 412 31.30 -2.17 -16.57
CA ASP A 412 31.12 -0.73 -16.52
C ASP A 412 30.99 -0.15 -15.10
N LEU A 413 31.32 -0.93 -14.06
CA LEU A 413 31.14 -0.53 -12.66
C LEU A 413 31.83 0.82 -12.36
N VAL A 414 33.10 0.96 -12.73
CA VAL A 414 33.87 2.19 -12.47
C VAL A 414 33.26 3.40 -13.19
N ALA A 415 32.81 3.22 -14.44
CA ALA A 415 32.15 4.27 -15.21
C ALA A 415 30.83 4.72 -14.56
N LYS A 416 29.99 3.76 -14.14
CA LYS A 416 28.71 4.03 -13.47
C LYS A 416 28.89 4.77 -12.14
N VAL A 417 29.85 4.32 -11.33
CA VAL A 417 30.13 4.97 -10.04
C VAL A 417 30.76 6.34 -10.26
N LEU A 418 31.65 6.49 -11.26
CA LEU A 418 32.22 7.79 -11.64
C LEU A 418 31.15 8.78 -12.09
N ALA A 419 30.21 8.38 -12.94
CA ALA A 419 29.10 9.24 -13.38
C ALA A 419 28.33 9.78 -12.16
N ARG A 420 27.88 8.89 -11.28
CA ARG A 420 27.15 9.25 -10.06
C ARG A 420 27.95 10.12 -9.09
N ALA A 421 29.26 9.91 -8.98
CA ALA A 421 30.14 10.72 -8.16
C ALA A 421 30.33 12.13 -8.75
N VAL A 422 30.50 12.25 -10.07
CA VAL A 422 30.58 13.53 -10.79
C VAL A 422 29.30 14.33 -10.59
N GLU A 423 28.13 13.70 -10.78
CA GLU A 423 26.83 14.30 -10.47
C GLU A 423 26.75 14.76 -9.01
N GLY A 424 27.22 13.94 -8.06
CA GLY A 424 27.27 14.28 -6.64
C GLY A 424 28.08 15.55 -6.35
N VAL A 425 29.21 15.75 -7.03
CA VAL A 425 30.03 16.97 -6.93
C VAL A 425 29.32 18.18 -7.56
N LEU A 426 28.62 18.01 -8.68
CA LEU A 426 27.80 19.07 -9.28
C LEU A 426 26.65 19.49 -8.36
N ILE A 427 26.00 18.53 -7.69
CA ILE A 427 24.94 18.81 -6.72
C ILE A 427 25.49 19.52 -5.49
N GLY A 428 26.57 19.01 -4.88
CA GLY A 428 27.20 19.60 -3.70
C GLY A 428 27.80 21.00 -3.93
N SER A 429 28.07 21.35 -5.19
CA SER A 429 28.52 22.70 -5.58
C SER A 429 27.39 23.63 -6.04
N GLY A 430 26.13 23.17 -6.00
CA GLY A 430 24.97 23.95 -6.42
C GLY A 430 24.87 24.17 -7.94
N ARG A 431 25.58 23.37 -8.74
CA ARG A 431 25.56 23.45 -10.22
C ARG A 431 24.45 22.60 -10.83
N ALA A 432 24.01 21.56 -10.12
CA ALA A 432 22.90 20.71 -10.52
C ALA A 432 21.99 20.40 -9.33
N ARG A 433 20.75 20.00 -9.60
CA ARG A 433 19.83 19.46 -8.60
C ARG A 433 18.91 18.43 -9.21
N TRP A 434 18.57 17.41 -8.45
CA TRP A 434 17.48 16.50 -8.80
C TRP A 434 16.16 17.27 -8.80
N THR A 435 15.37 17.09 -9.85
CA THR A 435 14.07 17.73 -10.02
C THR A 435 12.98 16.66 -9.99
N LEU A 436 12.02 16.87 -9.10
CA LEU A 436 10.81 16.06 -8.97
C LEU A 436 10.07 15.95 -10.32
N SER A 437 9.58 14.75 -10.62
CA SER A 437 8.65 14.49 -11.71
C SER A 437 7.54 13.59 -11.21
N TRP A 438 6.30 13.93 -11.51
CA TRP A 438 5.13 13.10 -11.22
C TRP A 438 4.77 12.18 -12.40
N THR A 439 5.22 12.49 -13.61
CA THR A 439 4.93 11.73 -14.83
C THR A 439 6.01 10.71 -15.18
N GLY A 440 7.18 10.79 -14.54
CA GLY A 440 8.34 9.96 -14.85
C GLY A 440 9.39 9.97 -13.73
N PRO A 441 10.62 9.50 -14.00
CA PRO A 441 11.72 9.62 -13.04
C PRO A 441 12.11 11.05 -12.75
N ALA A 442 12.65 11.27 -11.54
CA ALA A 442 13.35 12.50 -11.24
C ALA A 442 14.51 12.66 -12.21
N THR A 443 14.75 13.89 -12.65
CA THR A 443 15.80 14.22 -13.63
C THR A 443 16.82 15.16 -13.00
N LEU A 444 18.10 14.95 -13.26
CA LEU A 444 19.14 15.85 -12.80
C LEU A 444 19.20 17.06 -13.74
N ARG A 445 19.04 18.27 -13.20
CA ARG A 445 18.99 19.50 -14.01
C ARG A 445 19.96 20.55 -13.47
N ASP A 446 20.53 21.32 -14.39
CA ASP A 446 21.37 22.46 -14.04
C ASP A 446 20.53 23.69 -13.63
N ALA A 447 21.20 24.79 -13.29
CA ALA A 447 20.54 26.05 -12.92
C ALA A 447 19.69 26.68 -14.04
N THR A 448 19.89 26.28 -15.30
CA THR A 448 19.10 26.73 -16.45
C THR A 448 17.91 25.81 -16.75
N GLY A 449 17.79 24.69 -16.02
CA GLY A 449 16.75 23.68 -16.23
C GLY A 449 17.09 22.64 -17.30
N LYS A 450 18.31 22.69 -17.87
CA LYS A 450 18.77 21.68 -18.83
C LYS A 450 19.16 20.41 -18.08
N GLU A 451 18.80 19.27 -18.68
CA GLU A 451 19.18 17.97 -18.15
C GLU A 451 20.70 17.78 -18.19
N VAL A 452 21.24 17.29 -17.08
CA VAL A 452 22.66 16.99 -16.90
C VAL A 452 22.83 15.50 -17.10
N ASP A 453 23.46 15.13 -18.21
CA ASP A 453 23.88 13.75 -18.48
C ASP A 453 25.40 13.72 -18.59
N VAL A 454 26.01 12.95 -17.69
CA VAL A 454 27.47 12.74 -17.64
C VAL A 454 27.85 11.28 -17.86
N GLU A 455 26.90 10.38 -18.15
CA GLU A 455 27.16 8.95 -18.23
C GLU A 455 28.16 8.61 -19.35
N GLU A 456 27.89 9.11 -20.56
CA GLU A 456 28.77 8.87 -21.72
C GLU A 456 30.17 9.47 -21.50
N TYR A 457 30.23 10.65 -20.86
CA TYR A 457 31.50 11.30 -20.57
C TYR A 457 32.29 10.53 -19.51
N ALA A 458 31.65 10.09 -18.43
CA ALA A 458 32.26 9.27 -17.40
C ALA A 458 32.74 7.91 -17.95
N ALA A 459 31.99 7.29 -18.87
CA ALA A 459 32.41 6.07 -19.55
C ALA A 459 33.70 6.27 -20.35
N ARG A 460 33.82 7.38 -21.10
CA ARG A 460 35.07 7.75 -21.79
C ARG A 460 36.24 7.95 -20.82
N VAL A 461 36.01 8.66 -19.71
CA VAL A 461 37.04 8.92 -18.69
C VAL A 461 37.50 7.64 -18.00
N ALA A 462 36.59 6.71 -17.71
CA ALA A 462 36.93 5.44 -17.07
C ALA A 462 37.69 4.49 -18.03
N ALA A 463 37.44 4.59 -19.34
CA ALA A 463 38.05 3.72 -20.35
C ALA A 463 39.42 4.22 -20.85
N ASP A 464 39.64 5.53 -20.89
CA ASP A 464 40.84 6.15 -21.47
C ASP A 464 41.49 7.16 -20.50
N PRO A 465 42.67 6.84 -19.92
CA PRO A 465 43.41 7.74 -19.04
C PRO A 465 43.69 9.12 -19.64
N ALA A 466 43.78 9.24 -20.98
CA ALA A 466 44.03 10.51 -21.65
C ALA A 466 42.86 11.51 -21.53
N GLN A 467 41.66 11.05 -21.16
CA GLN A 467 40.48 11.89 -20.97
C GLN A 467 40.43 12.56 -19.59
N VAL A 468 41.18 12.04 -18.60
CA VAL A 468 41.15 12.54 -17.22
C VAL A 468 41.53 14.03 -17.09
N PRO A 469 42.58 14.55 -17.76
CA PRO A 469 42.90 15.98 -17.72
C PRO A 469 41.76 16.87 -18.20
N GLY A 470 40.98 16.42 -19.20
CA GLY A 470 39.82 17.15 -19.71
C GLY A 470 38.72 17.31 -18.65
N LEU A 471 38.43 16.25 -17.89
CA LEU A 471 37.45 16.31 -16.80
C LEU A 471 37.89 17.25 -15.68
N ARG A 472 39.18 17.19 -15.29
CA ARG A 472 39.76 18.12 -14.31
C ARG A 472 39.68 19.58 -14.78
N GLN A 473 40.00 19.83 -16.05
CA GLN A 473 39.92 21.16 -16.64
C GLN A 473 38.48 21.68 -16.67
N TRP A 474 37.51 20.83 -17.02
CA TRP A 474 36.10 21.19 -17.01
C TRP A 474 35.63 21.63 -15.61
N PHE A 475 35.95 20.86 -14.57
CA PHE A 475 35.63 21.22 -13.19
C PHE A 475 36.30 22.53 -12.75
N ALA A 476 37.56 22.77 -13.15
CA ALA A 476 38.25 24.02 -12.89
C ALA A 476 37.58 25.22 -13.58
N GLN A 477 37.14 25.06 -14.83
CA GLN A 477 36.42 26.11 -15.59
C GLN A 477 35.09 26.51 -14.94
N ILE A 478 34.36 25.54 -14.37
CA ILE A 478 33.11 25.79 -13.65
C ILE A 478 33.34 26.16 -12.17
N GLY A 479 34.60 26.30 -11.73
CA GLY A 479 34.96 26.74 -10.37
C GLY A 479 34.59 25.74 -9.27
N VAL A 480 34.62 24.44 -9.58
CA VAL A 480 34.23 23.37 -8.65
C VAL A 480 35.46 22.56 -8.25
N SER A 481 35.68 22.41 -6.94
CA SER A 481 36.78 21.62 -6.39
C SER A 481 36.43 20.13 -6.38
N LEU A 482 37.37 19.29 -6.83
CA LEU A 482 37.29 17.82 -6.74
C LEU A 482 37.90 17.26 -5.46
N ARG A 483 38.54 18.12 -4.66
CA ARG A 483 39.03 17.81 -3.32
C ARG A 483 37.96 18.17 -2.28
N PRO A 484 37.91 17.46 -1.15
CA PRO A 484 37.00 17.79 -0.06
C PRO A 484 37.15 19.27 0.31
N ARG A 485 36.01 19.95 0.49
CA ARG A 485 36.01 21.26 1.16
C ARG A 485 36.38 21.00 2.61
N THR A 486 37.47 21.62 3.08
CA THR A 486 37.72 21.73 4.51
C THR A 486 36.47 22.36 5.14
N PRO A 487 35.86 21.78 6.19
CA PRO A 487 34.76 22.44 6.85
C PRO A 487 35.26 23.80 7.34
N VAL A 488 34.63 24.87 6.88
CA VAL A 488 34.82 26.20 7.48
C VAL A 488 34.36 26.03 8.92
N THR A 489 35.32 25.98 9.84
CA THR A 489 35.05 25.95 11.27
C THR A 489 34.32 27.25 11.61
N PRO A 490 33.24 27.21 12.41
CA PRO A 490 32.44 28.40 12.71
C PRO A 490 33.24 29.56 13.33
#